data_AF-A0A9D8QUW4-F1
#
_entry.id   AF-A0A9D8QUW4-F1
#
_cell.length_a   1.000
_cell.length_b   1.000
_cell.length_c   1.000
_cell.angle_alpha   90.00
_cell.angle_beta   90.00
_cell.angle_gamma   90.00
#
_symmetry.space_group_name_H-M   'P 1'
#
loop_
_entity.id
_entity.type
_entity.pdbx_description
1 polymer ?
#
loop_
_entity_poly.entity_id
_entity_poly.type
_entity_poly.pdbx_seq_one_letter_code
_entity_poly.pdbx_strand_id
1 'polypeptide(L)'
;IWVSTRFRKAGFRNAVLKGQGNALLYPDPMLRNGGDIDIWLDGERDKIIGYVTHLFPNVKVQWQEVEFPIRKDTCIEVHTVPALMFHPADRRRMEAYFDQHRDEIFSNETELPGEEGKVCIPTLRVNLTFQLIHIYRHIFNEGIGLRQLVDYYYLLQHCLKTGQTSLLPETALMVKHLHMSRFVGALMWVMQEVFLLQDELLVLPADEREGRFLLNEIMLAGNFGQHDSRNQIKKSKWGNFWQQTTRNLRFLTHYPREVIWNPWYRLTQFIWRKRKGYK
;
A
#
# COMPACT_ATOMS: atom_id res chain seq x y z
N ILE A 1 -12.86 10.07 11.04
CA ILE A 1 -14.34 10.11 10.85
C ILE A 1 -14.83 11.15 9.84
N TRP A 2 -14.45 12.43 9.96
CA TRP A 2 -14.97 13.50 9.10
C TRP A 2 -14.88 13.19 7.60
N VAL A 3 -13.72 12.70 7.15
CA VAL A 3 -13.47 12.33 5.74
C VAL A 3 -14.46 11.26 5.27
N SER A 4 -14.51 10.12 5.97
CA SER A 4 -15.42 9.00 5.65
C SER A 4 -16.90 9.44 5.61
N THR A 5 -17.32 10.25 6.58
CA THR A 5 -18.70 10.76 6.65
C THR A 5 -19.03 11.69 5.48
N ARG A 6 -18.08 12.55 5.07
CA ARG A 6 -18.27 13.44 3.91
C ARG A 6 -18.50 12.64 2.62
N PHE A 7 -17.73 11.58 2.40
CA PHE A 7 -17.91 10.73 1.21
C PHE A 7 -19.18 9.88 1.27
N ARG A 8 -19.58 9.38 2.45
CA ARG A 8 -20.88 8.71 2.63
C ARG A 8 -22.04 9.63 2.27
N LYS A 9 -22.03 10.87 2.75
CA LYS A 9 -23.05 11.89 2.41
C LYS A 9 -23.09 12.23 0.92
N ALA A 10 -21.97 12.08 0.22
CA ALA A 10 -21.88 12.24 -1.23
C ALA A 10 -22.28 10.98 -2.04
N GLY A 11 -22.72 9.91 -1.35
CA GLY A 11 -23.19 8.68 -1.99
C GLY A 11 -22.10 7.65 -2.28
N PHE A 12 -20.90 7.78 -1.70
CA PHE A 12 -19.83 6.78 -1.84
C PHE A 12 -19.72 5.92 -0.58
N ARG A 13 -19.88 4.60 -0.73
CA ARG A 13 -19.32 3.67 0.27
C ARG A 13 -17.81 3.85 0.29
N ASN A 14 -17.19 3.72 1.46
CA ASN A 14 -15.76 3.95 1.59
C ASN A 14 -15.15 3.17 2.75
N ALA A 15 -13.86 2.90 2.63
CA ALA A 15 -13.07 2.25 3.66
C ALA A 15 -11.75 3.00 3.86
N VAL A 16 -11.39 3.25 5.11
CA VAL A 16 -10.08 3.82 5.48
C VAL A 16 -9.05 2.70 5.39
N LEU A 17 -7.99 2.94 4.63
CA LEU A 17 -6.89 1.98 4.45
C LEU A 17 -5.76 2.32 5.42
N LYS A 18 -5.11 1.31 6.00
CA LYS A 18 -3.95 1.48 6.89
C LYS A 18 -4.31 2.42 8.07
N GLY A 19 -3.48 3.45 8.29
CA GLY A 19 -3.80 4.60 9.14
C GLY A 19 -4.37 4.22 10.50
N GLN A 20 -5.52 4.81 10.82
CA GLN A 20 -6.25 4.58 12.06
C GLN A 20 -6.80 3.15 12.17
N GLY A 21 -7.05 2.46 11.06
CA GLY A 21 -7.39 1.04 11.07
C GLY A 21 -6.24 0.18 11.59
N ASN A 22 -5.00 0.49 11.17
CA ASN A 22 -3.82 -0.18 11.68
C ASN A 22 -3.53 0.16 13.14
N ALA A 23 -3.87 1.37 13.61
CA ALA A 23 -3.66 1.76 15.01
C ALA A 23 -4.38 0.80 15.99
N LEU A 24 -5.54 0.28 15.60
CA LEU A 24 -6.31 -0.68 16.41
C LEU A 24 -5.61 -2.04 16.61
N LEU A 25 -4.58 -2.33 15.81
CA LEU A 25 -3.79 -3.57 15.93
C LEU A 25 -2.70 -3.45 16.99
N TYR A 26 -2.35 -2.23 17.43
CA TYR A 26 -1.28 -1.97 18.39
C TYR A 26 -1.77 -2.25 19.82
N PRO A 27 -0.87 -2.58 20.77
CA PRO A 27 -1.20 -2.72 22.18
C PRO A 27 -1.85 -1.45 22.77
N ASP A 28 -1.35 -0.30 22.33
CA ASP A 28 -1.95 1.01 22.55
C ASP A 28 -2.07 1.72 21.19
N PRO A 29 -3.30 2.00 20.71
CA PRO A 29 -3.51 2.69 19.44
C PRO A 29 -2.83 4.06 19.34
N MET A 30 -2.61 4.75 20.46
CA MET A 30 -1.98 6.08 20.49
C MET A 30 -0.47 6.05 20.20
N LEU A 31 0.16 4.88 20.28
CA LEU A 31 1.59 4.72 19.93
C LEU A 31 1.85 4.77 18.43
N ARG A 32 0.82 4.56 17.61
CA ARG A 32 0.97 4.59 16.16
C ARG A 32 0.92 6.03 15.65
N ASN A 33 2.08 6.56 15.27
CA ASN A 33 2.15 7.85 14.60
C ASN A 33 1.30 7.90 13.32
N GLY A 34 0.52 8.97 13.20
CA GLY A 34 -0.28 9.28 12.02
C GLY A 34 0.55 9.53 10.76
N GLY A 35 -0.10 9.43 9.61
CA GLY A 35 0.41 9.83 8.30
C GLY A 35 -0.75 10.35 7.46
N ASP A 36 -0.65 10.22 6.15
CA ASP A 36 -1.75 10.57 5.24
C ASP A 36 -3.00 9.70 5.49
N ILE A 37 -4.15 10.23 5.09
CA ILE A 37 -5.43 9.54 5.18
C ILE A 37 -5.70 8.85 3.84
N ASP A 38 -5.31 7.59 3.75
CA ASP A 38 -5.67 6.72 2.64
C ASP A 38 -7.14 6.27 2.76
N ILE A 39 -7.96 6.61 1.78
CA ILE A 39 -9.38 6.20 1.75
C ILE A 39 -9.76 5.66 0.38
N TRP A 40 -10.31 4.45 0.35
CA TRP A 40 -10.83 3.85 -0.88
C TRP A 40 -12.32 4.14 -1.01
N LEU A 41 -12.72 4.64 -2.18
CA LEU A 41 -14.13 4.86 -2.50
C LEU A 41 -14.66 3.77 -3.42
N ASP A 42 -15.87 3.31 -3.11
CA ASP A 42 -16.62 2.41 -3.96
C ASP A 42 -17.26 3.18 -5.12
N GLY A 43 -16.71 2.99 -6.32
CA GLY A 43 -17.30 3.54 -7.54
C GLY A 43 -16.36 3.49 -8.74
N GLU A 44 -16.86 3.97 -9.86
CA GLU A 44 -16.06 4.11 -11.07
C GLU A 44 -15.00 5.22 -10.91
N ARG A 45 -13.80 4.96 -11.43
CA ARG A 45 -12.64 5.87 -11.34
C ARG A 45 -12.97 7.28 -11.82
N ASP A 46 -13.59 7.42 -12.99
CA ASP A 46 -13.89 8.74 -13.57
C ASP A 46 -14.91 9.52 -12.72
N LYS A 47 -15.89 8.83 -12.11
CA LYS A 47 -16.86 9.44 -11.18
C LYS A 47 -16.18 9.93 -9.89
N ILE A 48 -15.30 9.10 -9.31
CA ILE A 48 -14.53 9.46 -8.11
C ILE A 48 -13.62 10.66 -8.39
N ILE A 49 -12.81 10.59 -9.45
CA ILE A 49 -11.91 11.68 -9.82
C ILE A 49 -12.70 12.95 -10.12
N GLY A 50 -13.80 12.86 -10.87
CA GLY A 50 -14.65 14.00 -11.19
C GLY A 50 -15.20 14.68 -9.93
N TYR A 51 -15.68 13.90 -8.95
CA TYR A 51 -16.15 14.43 -7.68
C TYR A 51 -15.03 15.13 -6.88
N VAL A 52 -13.87 14.49 -6.74
CA VAL A 52 -12.74 15.05 -5.97
C VAL A 52 -12.19 16.30 -6.64
N THR A 53 -11.98 16.29 -7.96
CA THR A 53 -11.43 17.42 -8.72
C THR A 53 -12.39 18.60 -8.84
N HIS A 54 -13.70 18.36 -8.74
CA HIS A 54 -14.70 19.42 -8.62
C HIS A 54 -14.60 20.17 -7.28
N LEU A 55 -14.39 19.44 -6.17
CA LEU A 55 -14.21 20.04 -4.84
C LEU A 55 -12.83 20.68 -4.66
N PHE A 56 -11.80 20.05 -5.22
CA PHE A 56 -10.40 20.45 -5.09
C PHE A 56 -9.80 20.58 -6.49
N PRO A 57 -9.94 21.76 -7.13
CA PRO A 57 -9.36 21.98 -8.45
C PRO A 57 -7.83 21.97 -8.36
N ASN A 58 -7.16 21.59 -9.45
CA ASN A 58 -5.69 21.58 -9.61
C ASN A 58 -4.91 20.57 -8.74
N VAL A 59 -5.58 19.54 -8.20
CA VAL A 59 -4.93 18.46 -7.46
C VAL A 59 -4.17 17.48 -8.37
N LYS A 60 -3.22 16.75 -7.78
CA LYS A 60 -2.43 15.74 -8.48
C LYS A 60 -3.28 14.48 -8.65
N VAL A 61 -3.62 14.17 -9.90
CA VAL A 61 -4.39 12.96 -10.25
C VAL A 61 -3.44 11.87 -10.73
N GLN A 62 -3.50 10.71 -10.09
CA GLN A 62 -2.83 9.49 -10.51
C GLN A 62 -3.86 8.41 -10.83
N TRP A 63 -3.41 7.32 -11.45
CA TRP A 63 -4.30 6.20 -11.77
C TRP A 63 -4.85 5.53 -10.51
N GLN A 64 -3.99 5.40 -9.48
CA GLN A 64 -4.35 4.78 -8.21
C GLN A 64 -5.17 5.73 -7.33
N GLU A 65 -4.67 6.95 -7.10
CA GLU A 65 -5.28 7.91 -6.18
C GLU A 65 -5.32 9.36 -6.70
N VAL A 66 -6.18 10.15 -6.07
CA VAL A 66 -6.15 11.62 -6.13
C VAL A 66 -5.78 12.15 -4.75
N GLU A 67 -4.72 12.94 -4.69
CA GLU A 67 -4.16 13.44 -3.44
C GLU A 67 -4.43 14.94 -3.29
N PHE A 68 -4.88 15.36 -2.10
CA PHE A 68 -4.99 16.78 -1.75
C PHE A 68 -4.72 17.06 -0.26
N PRO A 69 -4.07 18.20 0.06
CA PRO A 69 -3.75 18.55 1.44
C PRO A 69 -5.00 19.04 2.19
N ILE A 70 -5.14 18.65 3.46
CA ILE A 70 -6.10 19.30 4.39
C ILE A 70 -5.35 20.20 5.39
N ARG A 71 -4.15 19.77 5.81
CA ARG A 71 -3.28 20.49 6.76
C ARG A 71 -1.85 20.46 6.24
N LYS A 72 -0.97 21.26 6.85
CA LYS A 72 0.44 21.41 6.45
C LYS A 72 1.16 20.07 6.29
N ASP A 73 0.85 19.09 7.14
CA ASP A 73 1.54 17.81 7.22
C ASP A 73 0.57 16.60 7.07
N THR A 74 -0.59 16.79 6.42
CA THR A 74 -1.55 15.70 6.22
C THR A 74 -2.34 15.87 4.92
N CYS A 75 -2.19 14.88 4.03
CA CYS A 75 -2.97 14.74 2.80
C CYS A 75 -4.11 13.72 2.97
N ILE A 76 -5.16 13.86 2.16
CA ILE A 76 -6.07 12.76 1.86
C ILE A 76 -5.61 12.15 0.53
N GLU A 77 -5.42 10.85 0.52
CA GLU A 77 -5.24 10.04 -0.68
C GLU A 77 -6.55 9.30 -0.97
N VAL A 78 -7.31 9.81 -1.94
CA VAL A 78 -8.57 9.19 -2.37
C VAL A 78 -8.24 8.13 -3.43
N HIS A 79 -8.25 6.87 -3.02
CA HIS A 79 -7.99 5.73 -3.87
C HIS A 79 -9.20 5.42 -4.77
N THR A 80 -8.91 5.20 -6.05
CA THR A 80 -9.85 4.68 -7.05
C THR A 80 -9.66 3.17 -7.26
N VAL A 81 -8.49 2.66 -6.88
CA VAL A 81 -8.17 1.23 -6.72
C VAL A 81 -7.35 1.07 -5.44
N PRO A 82 -7.52 -0.04 -4.69
CA PRO A 82 -6.99 -0.16 -3.33
C PRO A 82 -5.47 -0.26 -3.29
N ALA A 83 -4.86 -0.91 -4.28
CA ALA A 83 -3.41 -1.07 -4.39
C ALA A 83 -2.97 -1.03 -5.87
N LEU A 84 -1.67 -1.18 -6.11
CA LEU A 84 -1.07 -1.06 -7.43
C LEU A 84 0.00 -2.12 -7.67
N MET A 85 -0.10 -2.80 -8.82
CA MET A 85 0.96 -3.65 -9.39
C MET A 85 1.24 -3.25 -10.82
N PHE A 86 2.50 -3.12 -11.22
CA PHE A 86 2.88 -2.69 -12.57
C PHE A 86 2.60 -3.77 -13.61
N HIS A 87 2.79 -5.05 -13.29
CA HIS A 87 2.53 -6.15 -14.22
C HIS A 87 1.02 -6.27 -14.51
N PRO A 88 0.55 -6.15 -15.77
CA PRO A 88 -0.88 -6.11 -16.09
C PRO A 88 -1.70 -7.32 -15.63
N ALA A 89 -1.16 -8.54 -15.74
CA ALA A 89 -1.88 -9.74 -15.30
C ALA A 89 -2.01 -9.81 -13.76
N ASP A 90 -0.94 -9.48 -13.02
CA ASP A 90 -0.96 -9.50 -11.56
C ASP A 90 -1.85 -8.38 -11.01
N ARG A 91 -1.86 -7.22 -11.68
CA ARG A 91 -2.86 -6.17 -11.41
C ARG A 91 -4.29 -6.67 -11.57
N ARG A 92 -4.63 -7.34 -12.68
CA ARG A 92 -5.99 -7.86 -12.89
C ARG A 92 -6.39 -8.88 -11.82
N ARG A 93 -5.46 -9.75 -11.42
CA ARG A 93 -5.67 -10.73 -10.35
C ARG A 93 -5.90 -10.05 -9.00
N MET A 94 -5.08 -9.06 -8.69
CA MET A 94 -5.22 -8.24 -7.49
C MET A 94 -6.57 -7.50 -7.48
N GLU A 95 -6.92 -6.79 -8.56
CA GLU A 95 -8.20 -6.08 -8.66
C GLU A 95 -9.39 -7.05 -8.52
N ALA A 96 -9.33 -8.23 -9.15
CA ALA A 96 -10.37 -9.26 -9.01
C ALA A 96 -10.50 -9.77 -7.57
N TYR A 97 -9.40 -9.95 -6.83
CA TYR A 97 -9.43 -10.31 -5.41
C TYR A 97 -10.13 -9.23 -4.58
N PHE A 98 -9.76 -7.95 -4.76
CA PHE A 98 -10.42 -6.87 -4.04
C PHE A 98 -11.90 -6.70 -4.40
N ASP A 99 -12.26 -6.96 -5.66
CA ASP A 99 -13.67 -6.94 -6.10
C ASP A 99 -14.48 -8.09 -5.47
N GLN A 100 -13.89 -9.28 -5.30
CA GLN A 100 -14.53 -10.39 -4.58
C GLN A 100 -14.79 -10.05 -3.10
N HIS A 101 -13.91 -9.26 -2.49
CA HIS A 101 -14.02 -8.84 -1.09
C HIS A 101 -14.64 -7.43 -0.93
N ARG A 102 -15.24 -6.88 -1.98
CA ARG A 102 -15.69 -5.48 -2.00
C ARG A 102 -16.72 -5.18 -0.91
N ASP A 103 -17.75 -6.02 -0.81
CA ASP A 103 -18.83 -5.82 0.16
C ASP A 103 -18.38 -6.07 1.60
N GLU A 104 -17.49 -7.04 1.85
CA GLU A 104 -16.93 -7.24 3.19
C GLU A 104 -16.09 -6.04 3.64
N ILE A 105 -15.31 -5.42 2.74
CA ILE A 105 -14.47 -4.25 3.06
C ILE A 105 -15.34 -3.03 3.36
N PHE A 106 -16.32 -2.75 2.50
CA PHE A 106 -17.16 -1.55 2.64
C PHE A 106 -18.26 -1.67 3.70
N SER A 107 -18.44 -2.85 4.31
CA SER A 107 -19.39 -3.09 5.40
C SER A 107 -18.74 -3.42 6.73
N ASN A 108 -17.41 -3.60 6.77
CA ASN A 108 -16.67 -3.90 8.00
C ASN A 108 -16.43 -2.63 8.84
N GLU A 109 -17.50 -2.15 9.48
CA GLU A 109 -17.45 -1.00 10.39
C GLU A 109 -16.67 -1.34 11.66
N THR A 110 -15.75 -0.45 12.02
CA THR A 110 -14.95 -0.55 13.23
C THR A 110 -14.94 0.79 13.96
N GLU A 111 -15.02 0.71 15.29
CA GLU A 111 -14.94 1.87 16.16
C GLU A 111 -13.48 2.31 16.34
N LEU A 112 -13.21 3.59 16.11
CA LEU A 112 -11.88 4.16 16.31
C LEU A 112 -11.61 4.39 17.80
N PRO A 113 -10.33 4.48 18.22
CA PRO A 113 -10.00 4.73 19.62
C PRO A 113 -10.64 6.02 20.13
N GLY A 114 -11.02 6.05 21.42
CA GLY A 114 -11.52 7.26 22.07
C GLY A 114 -12.97 7.64 21.74
N GLU A 115 -13.82 6.68 21.34
CA GLU A 115 -15.24 6.91 21.00
C GLU A 115 -15.47 7.94 19.88
N GLU A 116 -14.46 8.17 19.04
CA GLU A 116 -14.52 9.18 17.99
C GLU A 116 -15.53 8.83 16.87
N GLY A 117 -15.98 7.57 16.83
CA GLY A 117 -17.01 7.04 15.92
C GLY A 117 -16.52 5.89 15.04
N LYS A 118 -17.39 5.45 14.12
CA LYS A 118 -17.15 4.27 13.26
C LYS A 118 -16.73 4.63 11.83
N VAL A 119 -15.79 3.85 11.31
CA VAL A 119 -15.36 3.86 9.90
C VAL A 119 -15.25 2.43 9.38
N CYS A 120 -15.47 2.21 8.09
CA CYS A 120 -15.15 0.91 7.51
C CYS A 120 -13.65 0.80 7.31
N ILE A 121 -13.08 -0.36 7.61
CA ILE A 121 -11.67 -0.70 7.34
C ILE A 121 -11.61 -2.08 6.67
N PRO A 122 -10.55 -2.41 5.92
CA PRO A 122 -10.41 -3.76 5.39
C PRO A 122 -10.43 -4.81 6.52
N THR A 123 -11.00 -5.98 6.24
CA THR A 123 -11.01 -7.13 7.14
C THR A 123 -9.58 -7.60 7.42
N LEU A 124 -9.38 -8.43 8.46
CA LEU A 124 -8.06 -9.02 8.73
C LEU A 124 -7.50 -9.80 7.52
N ARG A 125 -8.38 -10.58 6.87
CA ARG A 125 -8.09 -11.33 5.63
C ARG A 125 -7.57 -10.41 4.52
N VAL A 126 -8.29 -9.33 4.25
CA VAL A 126 -7.90 -8.39 3.19
C VAL A 126 -6.64 -7.62 3.56
N ASN A 127 -6.51 -7.19 4.82
CA ASN A 127 -5.35 -6.44 5.29
C ASN A 127 -4.04 -7.23 5.15
N LEU A 128 -4.05 -8.55 5.39
CA LEU A 128 -2.87 -9.41 5.22
C LEU A 128 -2.33 -9.31 3.79
N THR A 129 -3.20 -9.44 2.79
CA THR A 129 -2.81 -9.33 1.39
C THR A 129 -2.49 -7.88 0.99
N PHE A 130 -3.35 -6.94 1.36
CA PHE A 130 -3.25 -5.54 0.98
C PHE A 130 -1.94 -4.89 1.47
N GLN A 131 -1.58 -5.10 2.73
CA GLN A 131 -0.36 -4.50 3.29
C GLN A 131 0.90 -5.08 2.65
N LEU A 132 0.94 -6.37 2.31
CA LEU A 132 2.05 -6.95 1.56
C LEU A 132 2.22 -6.30 0.18
N ILE A 133 1.12 -6.14 -0.58
CA ILE A 133 1.17 -5.48 -1.89
C ILE A 133 1.62 -4.03 -1.74
N HIS A 134 1.14 -3.34 -0.71
CA HIS A 134 1.51 -1.97 -0.43
C HIS A 134 3.02 -1.84 -0.11
N ILE A 135 3.56 -2.63 0.82
CA ILE A 135 5.01 -2.64 1.13
C ILE A 135 5.81 -3.00 -0.13
N TYR A 136 5.32 -3.96 -0.92
CA TYR A 136 5.97 -4.36 -2.16
C TYR A 136 6.04 -3.22 -3.19
N ARG A 137 4.99 -2.40 -3.35
CA ARG A 137 5.03 -1.19 -4.20
C ARG A 137 6.13 -0.23 -3.74
N HIS A 138 6.30 -0.06 -2.43
CA HIS A 138 7.21 0.94 -1.86
C HIS A 138 8.67 0.71 -2.24
N ILE A 139 9.10 -0.55 -2.44
CA ILE A 139 10.48 -0.84 -2.86
C ILE A 139 10.84 -0.18 -4.22
N PHE A 140 9.87 -0.07 -5.13
CA PHE A 140 10.09 0.41 -6.50
C PHE A 140 9.98 1.93 -6.66
N ASN A 141 9.43 2.63 -5.68
CA ASN A 141 9.12 4.06 -5.80
C ASN A 141 9.89 4.92 -4.80
N GLU A 142 9.66 4.67 -3.51
CA GLU A 142 10.02 5.58 -2.42
C GLU A 142 11.04 4.93 -1.49
N GLY A 143 10.90 3.64 -1.18
CA GLY A 143 11.62 2.94 -0.13
C GLY A 143 10.66 2.50 0.95
N ILE A 144 11.02 1.45 1.69
CA ILE A 144 10.16 0.87 2.72
C ILE A 144 10.42 1.62 4.03
N GLY A 145 9.38 2.24 4.58
CA GLY A 145 9.44 2.89 5.88
C GLY A 145 9.26 1.89 7.03
N LEU A 146 9.94 2.12 8.15
CA LEU A 146 9.84 1.26 9.35
C LEU A 146 8.38 1.06 9.81
N ARG A 147 7.56 2.12 9.72
CA ARG A 147 6.13 2.07 10.07
C ARG A 147 5.38 0.98 9.30
N GLN A 148 5.73 0.74 8.04
CA GLN A 148 5.06 -0.26 7.22
C GLN A 148 5.39 -1.67 7.69
N LEU A 149 6.62 -1.89 8.16
CA LEU A 149 7.05 -3.16 8.73
C LEU A 149 6.39 -3.39 10.10
N VAL A 150 6.38 -2.37 10.96
CA VAL A 150 5.73 -2.42 12.28
C VAL A 150 4.22 -2.64 12.16
N ASP A 151 3.56 -1.95 11.23
CA ASP A 151 2.14 -2.14 10.95
C ASP A 151 1.84 -3.60 10.55
N TYR A 152 2.69 -4.18 9.71
CA TYR A 152 2.52 -5.57 9.29
C TYR A 152 2.87 -6.58 10.39
N TYR A 153 3.87 -6.29 11.23
CA TYR A 153 4.18 -7.09 12.43
C TYR A 153 2.96 -7.16 13.36
N TYR A 154 2.36 -6.01 13.70
CA TYR A 154 1.18 -6.01 14.59
C TYR A 154 -0.04 -6.64 13.93
N LEU A 155 -0.18 -6.57 12.61
CA LEU A 155 -1.21 -7.33 11.90
C LEU A 155 -1.07 -8.85 12.09
N LEU A 156 0.16 -9.38 11.98
CA LEU A 156 0.43 -10.80 12.21
C LEU A 156 0.22 -11.18 13.69
N GLN A 157 0.68 -10.36 14.62
CA GLN A 157 0.44 -10.59 16.06
C GLN A 157 -1.06 -10.54 16.40
N HIS A 158 -1.83 -9.70 15.72
CA HIS A 158 -3.27 -9.66 15.89
C HIS A 158 -3.94 -10.97 15.42
N CYS A 159 -3.47 -11.57 14.32
CA CYS A 159 -3.92 -12.90 13.90
C CYS A 159 -3.68 -13.95 15.00
N LEU A 160 -2.52 -13.90 15.66
CA LEU A 160 -2.22 -14.81 16.78
C LEU A 160 -3.21 -14.61 17.93
N LYS A 161 -3.30 -13.36 18.40
CA LYS A 161 -4.11 -12.97 19.56
C LYS A 161 -5.60 -13.32 19.38
N THR A 162 -6.11 -13.24 18.16
CA THR A 162 -7.52 -13.50 17.82
C THR A 162 -7.78 -14.92 17.35
N GLY A 163 -6.77 -15.80 17.29
CA GLY A 163 -6.91 -17.17 16.82
C GLY A 163 -7.21 -17.29 15.32
N GLN A 164 -6.82 -16.28 14.52
CA GLN A 164 -7.09 -16.19 13.09
C GLN A 164 -5.86 -16.51 12.21
N THR A 165 -4.88 -17.24 12.75
CA THR A 165 -3.68 -17.69 12.00
C THR A 165 -4.01 -18.60 10.81
N SER A 166 -5.21 -19.19 10.77
CA SER A 166 -5.72 -19.93 9.61
C SER A 166 -5.86 -19.09 8.34
N LEU A 167 -5.79 -17.76 8.43
CA LEU A 167 -5.77 -16.85 7.27
C LEU A 167 -4.39 -16.76 6.60
N LEU A 168 -3.30 -17.17 7.29
CA LEU A 168 -1.94 -17.06 6.75
C LEU A 168 -1.72 -18.00 5.53
N PRO A 169 -2.16 -19.28 5.54
CA PRO A 169 -2.06 -20.14 4.35
C PRO A 169 -2.87 -19.62 3.16
N GLU A 170 -4.02 -19.01 3.39
CA GLU A 170 -4.81 -18.38 2.31
C GLU A 170 -4.06 -17.18 1.72
N THR A 171 -3.52 -16.32 2.59
CA THR A 171 -2.68 -15.19 2.18
C THR A 171 -1.49 -15.69 1.36
N ALA A 172 -0.86 -16.80 1.77
CA ALA A 172 0.24 -17.45 1.08
C ALA A 172 -0.13 -17.87 -0.36
N LEU A 173 -1.34 -18.40 -0.56
CA LEU A 173 -1.84 -18.74 -1.90
C LEU A 173 -2.03 -17.49 -2.76
N MET A 174 -2.59 -16.42 -2.18
CA MET A 174 -2.81 -15.17 -2.91
C MET A 174 -1.48 -14.52 -3.33
N VAL A 175 -0.49 -14.44 -2.44
CA VAL A 175 0.82 -13.86 -2.79
C VAL A 175 1.59 -14.70 -3.81
N LYS A 176 1.42 -16.03 -3.79
CA LYS A 176 1.93 -16.92 -4.85
C LYS A 176 1.24 -16.63 -6.19
N HIS A 177 -0.08 -16.45 -6.17
CA HIS A 177 -0.88 -16.11 -7.36
C HIS A 177 -0.45 -14.75 -7.97
N LEU A 178 0.00 -13.82 -7.13
CA LEU A 178 0.55 -12.52 -7.52
C LEU A 178 2.06 -12.53 -7.83
N HIS A 179 2.72 -13.69 -7.77
CA HIS A 179 4.16 -13.83 -8.00
C HIS A 179 5.05 -13.03 -7.03
N MET A 180 4.58 -12.86 -5.79
CA MET A 180 5.28 -12.11 -4.74
C MET A 180 6.07 -13.01 -3.78
N SER A 181 6.16 -14.33 -4.02
CA SER A 181 6.74 -15.29 -3.07
C SER A 181 8.15 -14.93 -2.61
N ARG A 182 9.03 -14.48 -3.52
CA ARG A 182 10.41 -14.06 -3.17
C ARG A 182 10.41 -12.86 -2.23
N PHE A 183 9.60 -11.86 -2.54
CA PHE A 183 9.47 -10.67 -1.70
C PHE A 183 8.89 -11.02 -0.33
N VAL A 184 7.84 -11.84 -0.28
CA VAL A 184 7.20 -12.21 0.99
C VAL A 184 8.13 -13.09 1.82
N GLY A 185 8.84 -14.05 1.24
CA GLY A 185 9.88 -14.81 1.95
C GLY A 185 11.01 -13.93 2.49
N ALA A 186 11.46 -12.95 1.71
CA ALA A 186 12.44 -11.95 2.16
C ALA A 186 11.92 -11.13 3.34
N LEU A 187 10.68 -10.64 3.25
CA LEU A 187 10.04 -9.88 4.30
C LEU A 187 9.85 -10.72 5.57
N MET A 188 9.46 -11.99 5.43
CA MET A 188 9.31 -12.92 6.55
C MET A 188 10.64 -13.15 7.27
N TRP A 189 11.75 -13.27 6.54
CA TRP A 189 13.08 -13.30 7.15
C TRP A 189 13.41 -12.00 7.90
N VAL A 190 13.12 -10.83 7.31
CA VAL A 190 13.30 -9.54 8.00
C VAL A 190 12.46 -9.48 9.27
N MET A 191 11.21 -9.96 9.25
CA MET A 191 10.36 -10.00 10.43
C MET A 191 10.92 -10.90 11.53
N GLN A 192 11.49 -12.06 11.19
CA GLN A 192 12.12 -12.94 12.17
C GLN A 192 13.39 -12.30 12.76
N GLU A 193 14.31 -11.85 11.92
CA GLU A 193 15.62 -11.39 12.38
C GLU A 193 15.57 -10.06 13.12
N VAL A 194 14.73 -9.12 12.66
CA VAL A 194 14.69 -7.76 13.20
C VAL A 194 13.59 -7.60 14.26
N PHE A 195 12.44 -8.23 14.04
CA PHE A 195 11.26 -8.08 14.91
C PHE A 195 11.01 -9.30 15.80
N LEU A 196 11.85 -10.33 15.72
CA LEU A 196 11.75 -11.56 16.51
C LEU A 196 10.38 -12.25 16.33
N LEU A 197 9.84 -12.19 15.11
CA LEU A 197 8.57 -12.83 14.77
C LEU A 197 8.71 -14.36 14.88
N GLN A 198 7.70 -15.02 15.45
CA GLN A 198 7.65 -16.47 15.58
C GLN A 198 7.31 -17.18 14.26
N ASP A 199 7.83 -18.40 14.07
CA ASP A 199 7.65 -19.23 12.87
C ASP A 199 6.18 -19.48 12.50
N GLU A 200 5.31 -19.62 13.50
CA GLU A 200 3.87 -19.84 13.34
C GLU A 200 3.13 -18.66 12.68
N LEU A 201 3.76 -17.47 12.63
CA LEU A 201 3.21 -16.27 12.02
C LEU A 201 3.75 -15.98 10.62
N LEU A 202 4.61 -16.84 10.08
CA LEU A 202 5.14 -16.66 8.74
C LEU A 202 4.07 -16.95 7.68
N VAL A 203 3.87 -15.98 6.78
CA VAL A 203 3.00 -16.17 5.60
C VAL A 203 3.64 -17.16 4.61
N LEU A 204 4.96 -17.09 4.46
CA LEU A 204 5.77 -18.04 3.68
C LEU A 204 7.04 -18.33 4.46
N PRO A 205 7.70 -19.48 4.23
CA PRO A 205 9.02 -19.73 4.78
C PRO A 205 9.97 -18.56 4.52
N ALA A 206 10.72 -18.17 5.54
CA ALA A 206 11.71 -17.10 5.44
C ALA A 206 12.82 -17.45 4.45
N ASP A 207 13.17 -16.50 3.60
CA ASP A 207 14.27 -16.61 2.64
C ASP A 207 15.40 -15.67 3.08
N GLU A 208 16.44 -16.23 3.71
CA GLU A 208 17.57 -15.46 4.22
C GLU A 208 18.31 -14.69 3.13
N ARG A 209 18.51 -15.29 1.96
CA ARG A 209 19.28 -14.67 0.89
C ARG A 209 18.55 -13.42 0.37
N GLU A 210 17.25 -13.56 0.09
CA GLU A 210 16.43 -12.44 -0.35
C GLU A 210 16.18 -11.45 0.79
N GLY A 211 16.05 -11.94 2.03
CA GLY A 211 15.86 -11.14 3.23
C GLY A 211 17.04 -10.22 3.54
N ARG A 212 18.28 -10.71 3.45
CA ARG A 212 19.50 -9.89 3.59
C ARG A 212 19.56 -8.79 2.53
N PHE A 213 19.20 -9.10 1.28
CA PHE A 213 19.11 -8.10 0.22
C PHE A 213 18.06 -7.03 0.54
N LEU A 214 16.85 -7.44 0.94
CA LEU A 214 15.77 -6.52 1.29
C LEU A 214 16.14 -5.63 2.49
N LEU A 215 16.71 -6.21 3.55
CA LEU A 215 17.16 -5.47 4.74
C LEU A 215 18.21 -4.42 4.38
N ASN A 216 19.19 -4.78 3.55
CA ASN A 216 20.18 -3.83 3.07
C ASN A 216 19.53 -2.66 2.33
N GLU A 217 18.54 -2.93 1.47
CA GLU A 217 17.83 -1.86 0.77
C GLU A 217 16.98 -0.98 1.70
N ILE A 218 16.36 -1.56 2.74
CA ILE A 218 15.65 -0.81 3.78
C ILE A 218 16.62 0.12 4.54
N MET A 219 17.75 -0.41 5.00
CA MET A 219 18.73 0.33 5.79
C MET A 219 19.41 1.43 4.98
N LEU A 220 19.76 1.16 3.72
CA LEU A 220 20.35 2.15 2.81
C LEU A 220 19.36 3.24 2.41
N ALA A 221 18.10 2.90 2.18
CA ALA A 221 17.09 3.87 1.80
C ALA A 221 16.71 4.80 2.96
N GLY A 222 16.71 4.27 4.19
CA GLY A 222 16.12 4.93 5.34
C GLY A 222 14.61 5.13 5.16
N ASN A 223 14.01 6.00 5.98
CA ASN A 223 12.57 6.20 5.97
C ASN A 223 12.09 6.79 4.62
N PHE A 224 11.38 5.97 3.82
CA PHE A 224 10.90 6.32 2.47
C PHE A 224 11.99 6.87 1.54
N GLY A 225 13.21 6.31 1.60
CA GLY A 225 14.29 6.67 0.68
C GLY A 225 14.88 8.07 0.89
N GLN A 226 14.48 8.77 1.95
CA GLN A 226 14.93 10.14 2.26
C GLN A 226 16.43 10.22 2.56
N HIS A 227 17.05 9.10 2.92
CA HIS A 227 18.47 9.01 3.24
C HIS A 227 19.27 8.26 2.17
N ASP A 228 18.64 7.85 1.06
CA ASP A 228 19.33 7.14 -0.02
C ASP A 228 20.18 8.13 -0.83
N SER A 229 21.49 8.13 -0.62
CA SER A 229 22.44 8.95 -1.39
C SER A 229 22.45 8.62 -2.90
N ARG A 230 21.89 7.47 -3.31
CA ARG A 230 21.73 7.07 -4.71
C ARG A 230 20.53 7.81 -5.36
N ASN A 231 19.62 8.38 -4.57
CA ASN A 231 18.47 9.14 -5.04
C ASN A 231 18.84 10.61 -5.35
N GLN A 232 19.40 10.86 -6.54
CA GLN A 232 19.65 12.21 -7.06
C GLN A 232 18.49 12.76 -7.89
N ILE A 233 17.60 13.56 -7.28
CA ILE A 233 16.51 14.23 -8.01
C ILE A 233 17.08 15.06 -9.18
N LYS A 234 16.63 14.77 -10.40
CA LYS A 234 17.00 15.52 -11.61
C LYS A 234 16.00 16.65 -11.85
N LYS A 235 16.47 17.74 -12.46
CA LYS A 235 15.64 18.94 -12.75
C LYS A 235 14.54 18.70 -13.80
N SER A 236 14.68 17.69 -14.66
CA SER A 236 13.73 17.43 -15.76
C SER A 236 12.85 16.20 -15.49
N LYS A 237 11.61 16.21 -16.00
CA LYS A 237 10.67 15.07 -15.90
C LYS A 237 11.26 13.80 -16.50
N TRP A 238 11.90 13.90 -17.67
CA TRP A 238 12.58 12.78 -18.33
C TRP A 238 13.84 12.32 -17.58
N GLY A 239 14.58 13.24 -16.96
CA GLY A 239 15.70 12.89 -16.09
C GLY A 239 15.25 12.05 -14.88
N ASN A 240 14.17 12.47 -14.21
CA ASN A 240 13.56 11.70 -13.11
C ASN A 240 12.97 10.38 -13.58
N PHE A 241 12.44 10.33 -14.81
CA PHE A 241 11.98 9.08 -15.42
C PHE A 241 13.11 8.06 -15.52
N TRP A 242 14.19 8.41 -16.22
CA TRP A 242 15.33 7.52 -16.46
C TRP A 242 16.08 7.18 -15.18
N GLN A 243 16.27 8.15 -14.28
CA GLN A 243 16.91 7.90 -13.00
C GLN A 243 16.16 6.83 -12.20
N GLN A 244 14.84 6.93 -12.06
CA GLN A 244 14.06 5.94 -11.32
C GLN A 244 14.06 4.58 -12.03
N THR A 245 14.00 4.55 -13.36
CA THR A 245 14.10 3.30 -14.14
C THR A 245 15.45 2.62 -13.92
N THR A 246 16.56 3.35 -14.04
CA THR A 246 17.92 2.83 -13.80
C THR A 246 18.09 2.38 -12.35
N ARG A 247 17.58 3.14 -11.39
CA ARG A 247 17.56 2.77 -9.97
C ARG A 247 16.90 1.41 -9.76
N ASN A 248 15.78 1.17 -10.43
CA ASN A 248 15.00 -0.06 -10.28
C ASN A 248 15.65 -1.29 -10.93
N LEU A 249 16.66 -1.13 -11.80
CA LEU A 249 17.34 -2.26 -12.44
C LEU A 249 18.04 -3.19 -11.44
N ARG A 250 18.45 -2.70 -10.26
CA ARG A 250 19.03 -3.56 -9.21
C ARG A 250 18.04 -4.60 -8.67
N PHE A 251 16.74 -4.34 -8.82
CA PHE A 251 15.70 -5.28 -8.43
C PHE A 251 15.37 -6.29 -9.53
N LEU A 252 15.95 -6.17 -10.73
CA LEU A 252 15.57 -6.98 -11.90
C LEU A 252 15.76 -8.49 -11.67
N THR A 253 16.84 -8.88 -10.98
CA THR A 253 17.12 -10.29 -10.65
C THR A 253 16.23 -10.84 -9.53
N HIS A 254 15.55 -9.97 -8.79
CA HIS A 254 14.71 -10.31 -7.64
C HIS A 254 13.22 -10.29 -8.02
N TYR A 255 12.80 -9.23 -8.70
CA TYR A 255 11.41 -8.88 -8.99
C TYR A 255 11.20 -8.51 -10.47
N PRO A 256 11.57 -9.37 -11.43
CA PRO A 256 11.65 -9.01 -12.84
C PRO A 256 10.32 -8.50 -13.43
N ARG A 257 9.19 -9.10 -13.02
CA ARG A 257 7.85 -8.74 -13.51
C ARG A 257 7.56 -7.26 -13.26
N GLU A 258 7.71 -6.82 -12.02
CA GLU A 258 7.39 -5.44 -11.64
C GLU A 258 8.42 -4.45 -12.20
N VAL A 259 9.72 -4.81 -12.20
CA VAL A 259 10.78 -3.93 -12.72
C VAL A 259 10.63 -3.68 -14.23
N ILE A 260 10.34 -4.73 -15.01
CA ILE A 260 10.16 -4.61 -16.46
C ILE A 260 8.91 -3.79 -16.81
N TRP A 261 7.82 -3.97 -16.06
CA TRP A 261 6.56 -3.29 -16.34
C TRP A 261 6.46 -1.88 -15.76
N ASN A 262 7.31 -1.51 -14.79
CA ASN A 262 7.29 -0.18 -14.17
C ASN A 262 7.43 0.98 -15.19
N PRO A 263 8.40 0.99 -16.13
CA PRO A 263 8.51 2.06 -17.13
C PRO A 263 7.27 2.17 -18.02
N TRP A 264 6.69 1.03 -18.42
CA TRP A 264 5.48 0.98 -19.25
C TRP A 264 4.26 1.52 -18.50
N TYR A 265 4.11 1.15 -17.23
CA TYR A 265 3.07 1.71 -16.37
C TYR A 265 3.20 3.23 -16.25
N ARG A 266 4.40 3.75 -15.99
CA ARG A 266 4.63 5.20 -15.87
C ARG A 266 4.32 5.95 -17.17
N LEU A 267 4.68 5.37 -18.32
CA LEU A 267 4.36 5.94 -19.63
C LEU A 267 2.85 5.92 -19.90
N THR A 268 2.16 4.82 -19.62
CA THR A 268 0.71 4.72 -19.80
C THR A 268 -0.04 5.67 -18.86
N GLN A 269 0.39 5.81 -17.59
CA GLN A 269 -0.14 6.81 -16.66
C GLN A 269 0.08 8.25 -17.19
N PHE A 270 1.26 8.55 -17.74
CA PHE A 270 1.53 9.86 -18.33
C PHE A 270 0.60 10.16 -19.52
N ILE A 271 0.46 9.21 -20.44
CA ILE A 271 -0.43 9.35 -21.61
C ILE A 271 -1.88 9.50 -21.17
N TRP A 272 -2.34 8.69 -20.20
CA TRP A 272 -3.70 8.77 -19.67
C TRP A 272 -3.99 10.14 -19.04
N ARG A 273 -3.08 10.66 -18.19
CA ARG A 273 -3.22 12.01 -17.60
C ARG A 273 -3.29 13.09 -18.68
N LYS A 274 -2.43 13.01 -19.69
CA LYS A 274 -2.43 13.96 -20.82
C LYS A 274 -3.73 13.94 -21.61
N ARG A 275 -4.27 12.76 -21.91
CA ARG A 275 -5.55 12.60 -22.63
C ARG A 275 -6.74 13.13 -21.82
N LYS A 276 -6.70 13.01 -20.49
CA LYS A 276 -7.77 13.48 -19.59
C LYS A 276 -7.59 14.94 -19.13
N GLY A 277 -6.53 15.63 -19.56
CA GLY A 277 -6.26 17.02 -19.16
C GLY A 277 -5.80 17.18 -17.71
N TYR A 278 -5.37 16.11 -17.05
CA TYR A 278 -4.83 16.18 -15.69
C TYR A 278 -3.40 16.72 -15.69
N LYS A 279 -3.09 17.58 -14.71
CA LYS A 279 -1.71 18.04 -14.45
C LYS A 279 -0.84 16.85 -14.06
#